data_AF-A0A830H9H1-F1
#
_entry.id   AF-A0A830H9H1-F1
#
_cell.length_a   1.000
_cell.length_b   1.000
_cell.length_c   1.000
_cell.angle_alpha   90.00
_cell.angle_beta   90.00
_cell.angle_gamma   90.00
#
_symmetry.space_group_name_H-M   'P 1'
#
loop_
_entity.id
_entity.type
_entity.pdbx_description
1 polymer ?
#
loop_
_entity_poly.entity_id
_entity_poly.type
_entity_poly.pdbx_seq_one_letter_code
_entity_poly.pdbx_strand_id
1 'polypeptide(L)'
;MNPPEPAPGMAESSREPALSSFDWRVHYVLSSDTCASYKAPFLRLSLFDEKRRQYDAEFTKTELDSLIASLDDVLHAVDDDEPSSAEED
;
A
#
# COMPACT_ATOMS: atom_id res chain seq x y z
N MET A 1 -26.26 31.77 -34.65
CA MET A 1 -25.36 31.89 -33.49
C MET A 1 -24.88 30.49 -33.16
N ASN A 2 -23.58 30.22 -33.26
CA ASN A 2 -23.01 28.93 -32.86
C ASN A 2 -22.99 28.83 -31.32
N PRO A 3 -23.24 27.65 -30.73
CA PRO A 3 -23.02 27.46 -29.30
C PRO A 3 -21.51 27.58 -28.99
N PRO A 4 -21.15 28.04 -27.78
CA PRO A 4 -19.75 28.16 -27.38
C PRO A 4 -19.09 26.79 -27.28
N GLU A 5 -17.89 26.69 -27.81
CA GLU A 5 -16.99 25.54 -27.73
C GLU A 5 -16.67 25.25 -26.24
N PRO A 6 -16.78 23.99 -25.76
CA PRO A 6 -16.37 23.66 -24.41
C PRO A 6 -14.85 23.76 -24.29
N ALA A 7 -14.38 24.56 -23.33
CA ALA A 7 -12.95 24.73 -23.05
C ALA A 7 -12.29 23.37 -22.76
N PRO A 8 -11.07 23.10 -23.27
CA PRO A 8 -10.29 21.93 -22.90
C PRO A 8 -9.68 22.17 -21.51
N GLY A 9 -10.53 22.14 -20.50
CA GLY A 9 -10.13 22.05 -19.10
C GLY A 9 -9.72 20.62 -18.85
N MET A 10 -8.43 20.37 -19.02
CA MET A 10 -7.72 19.13 -18.71
C MET A 10 -8.34 18.47 -17.48
N ALA A 11 -8.83 17.24 -17.66
CA ALA A 11 -8.96 16.32 -16.55
C ALA A 11 -7.55 16.10 -16.01
N GLU A 12 -7.13 16.92 -15.04
CA GLU A 12 -6.15 16.47 -14.07
C GLU A 12 -6.80 15.26 -13.42
N SER A 13 -6.49 14.07 -13.94
CA SER A 13 -6.64 12.84 -13.18
C SER A 13 -5.90 13.11 -11.88
N SER A 14 -6.65 13.41 -10.83
CA SER A 14 -6.20 13.43 -9.45
C SER A 14 -5.68 12.05 -9.13
N ARG A 15 -4.46 11.73 -9.61
CA ARG A 15 -3.83 10.44 -9.37
C ARG A 15 -3.71 10.33 -7.86
N GLU A 16 -4.35 9.30 -7.33
CA GLU A 16 -4.16 8.92 -5.95
C GLU A 16 -2.66 8.76 -5.68
N PRO A 17 -2.19 9.16 -4.48
CA PRO A 17 -0.78 9.08 -4.17
C PRO A 17 -0.29 7.63 -4.34
N ALA A 18 0.56 7.42 -5.35
CA ALA A 18 1.15 6.13 -5.65
C ALA A 18 2.48 5.95 -4.92
N LEU A 19 2.72 4.73 -4.45
CA LEU A 19 4.02 4.33 -3.94
C LEU A 19 4.97 4.07 -5.11
N SER A 20 6.15 4.67 -5.06
CA SER A 20 7.17 4.58 -6.11
C SER A 20 8.25 3.54 -5.79
N SER A 21 8.55 3.33 -4.50
CA SER A 21 9.56 2.39 -4.04
C SER A 21 9.40 2.07 -2.55
N PHE A 22 10.11 1.04 -2.09
CA PHE A 22 10.22 0.72 -0.67
C PHE A 22 11.63 0.23 -0.32
N ASP A 23 12.01 0.39 0.95
CA ASP A 23 13.21 -0.18 1.57
C ASP A 23 12.80 -0.89 2.87
N TRP A 24 13.59 -1.87 3.32
CA TRP A 24 13.32 -2.64 4.52
C TRP A 24 14.59 -2.91 5.32
N ARG A 25 14.46 -2.91 6.65
CA ARG A 25 15.54 -3.28 7.56
C ARG A 25 15.02 -4.02 8.77
N VAL A 26 15.64 -5.14 9.09
CA VAL A 26 15.44 -5.84 10.37
C VAL A 26 16.38 -5.26 11.42
N HIS A 27 15.83 -4.93 12.58
CA HIS A 27 16.61 -4.48 13.74
C HIS A 27 16.11 -5.16 15.01
N TYR A 28 16.94 -5.11 16.06
CA TYR A 28 16.64 -5.75 17.33
C TYR A 28 16.37 -4.72 18.41
N VAL A 29 15.21 -4.80 19.03
CA VAL A 29 14.80 -3.93 20.15
C VAL A 29 14.85 -4.74 21.44
N LEU A 30 15.28 -4.11 22.53
CA LEU A 30 15.22 -4.73 23.85
C LEU A 30 13.75 -4.82 24.28
N SER A 31 13.20 -6.02 24.33
CA SER A 31 11.87 -6.25 24.90
C SER A 31 11.98 -6.30 26.42
N SER A 32 11.04 -5.63 27.09
CA SER A 32 10.90 -5.61 28.54
C SER A 32 9.75 -6.51 29.03
N ASP A 33 9.12 -7.27 28.12
CA ASP A 33 7.87 -7.98 28.39
C ASP A 33 8.05 -9.26 29.22
N THR A 34 9.29 -9.70 29.42
CA THR A 34 9.62 -10.83 30.30
C THR A 34 10.64 -10.45 31.36
N CYS A 35 10.63 -11.14 32.51
CA CYS A 35 11.65 -11.01 33.57
C CYS A 35 13.10 -11.20 33.09
N ALA A 36 13.31 -11.68 31.85
CA ALA A 36 14.59 -11.67 31.15
C ALA A 36 14.57 -10.62 30.03
N SER A 37 15.57 -9.75 29.97
CA SER A 37 15.79 -8.86 28.83
C SER A 37 16.25 -9.70 27.64
N TYR A 38 15.43 -9.79 26.60
CA TYR A 38 15.82 -10.40 25.33
C TYR A 38 15.64 -9.40 24.18
N LYS A 39 16.42 -9.59 23.12
CA LYS A 39 16.34 -8.77 21.91
C LYS A 39 15.29 -9.38 20.98
N ALA A 40 14.19 -8.66 20.77
CA ALA A 40 13.15 -9.05 19.82
C ALA A 40 13.42 -8.41 18.45
N PRO A 41 13.28 -9.16 17.34
CA PRO A 41 13.42 -8.60 16.00
C PRO A 41 12.17 -7.82 15.58
N PHE A 42 12.39 -6.68 14.94
CA PHE A 42 11.38 -5.84 14.31
C PHE A 42 11.78 -5.55 12.87
N LEU A 43 10.80 -5.56 11.96
CA LEU A 43 10.97 -5.10 10.59
C LEU A 43 10.58 -3.62 10.52
N ARG A 44 11.50 -2.76 10.08
CA ARG A 44 11.15 -1.42 9.62
C ARG A 44 10.93 -1.46 8.11
N LEU A 45 9.78 -0.98 7.68
CA LEU A 45 9.43 -0.78 6.27
C LEU A 45 9.35 0.72 6.00
N SER A 46 10.09 1.18 5.00
CA SER A 46 10.11 2.57 4.55
C SER A 46 9.50 2.64 3.16
N LEU A 47 8.38 3.33 3.02
CA LEU A 47 7.65 3.50 1.77
C LEU A 47 7.90 4.91 1.22
N PHE A 48 8.07 5.02 -0.10
CA PHE A 48 8.31 6.30 -0.76
C PHE A 48 7.22 6.58 -1.78
N ASP A 49 6.64 7.78 -1.76
CA ASP A 49 5.73 8.23 -2.81
C ASP A 49 6.49 8.80 -4.03
N GLU A 50 5.77 9.20 -5.08
CA GLU A 50 6.35 9.84 -6.27
C GLU A 50 7.03 11.19 -5.96
N LYS A 51 6.65 11.84 -4.86
CA LYS A 51 7.24 13.10 -4.35
C LYS A 51 8.41 12.84 -3.41
N ARG A 52 8.87 11.59 -3.30
CA ARG A 52 9.95 11.12 -2.40
C ARG A 52 9.66 11.39 -0.91
N ARG A 53 8.39 11.49 -0.53
CA ARG A 53 7.99 11.50 0.88
C ARG A 53 8.16 10.10 1.44
N GLN A 54 8.77 10.01 2.60
CA GLN A 54 9.03 8.76 3.30
C GLN A 54 7.97 8.51 4.37
N TYR A 55 7.44 7.28 4.39
CA TYR A 55 6.52 6.78 5.41
C TYR A 55 7.14 5.54 6.05
N ASP A 56 7.42 5.62 7.35
CA ASP A 56 8.03 4.53 8.09
C ASP A 56 7.00 3.82 8.95
N ALA A 57 7.04 2.49 8.95
CA ALA A 57 6.28 1.65 9.86
C ALA A 57 7.17 0.53 10.41
N GLU A 58 6.89 0.11 11.64
CA GLU A 58 7.62 -0.96 12.31
C GLU A 58 6.66 -2.09 12.66
N PHE A 59 7.10 -3.31 12.41
CA PHE A 59 6.27 -4.50 12.55
C PHE A 59 7.01 -5.56 13.36
N THR A 60 6.30 -6.16 14.31
CA THR A 60 6.60 -7.50 14.79
C THR A 60 6.31 -8.52 13.69
N LYS A 61 6.77 -9.77 13.89
CA LYS A 61 6.44 -10.87 12.97
C LYS A 61 4.93 -11.02 12.78
N THR A 62 4.17 -11.03 13.87
CA THR A 62 2.71 -11.25 13.83
C THR A 62 1.97 -10.14 13.08
N GLU A 63 2.40 -8.89 13.27
CA GLU A 63 1.81 -7.74 12.55
C GLU A 63 2.15 -7.79 11.06
N LEU A 64 3.38 -8.20 10.72
CA LEU A 64 3.78 -8.38 9.32
C LEU A 64 2.99 -9.51 8.64
N ASP A 65 2.82 -10.65 9.30
CA ASP A 65 2.02 -11.77 8.78
C ASP A 65 0.57 -11.31 8.52
N SER A 66 0.01 -10.52 9.44
CA SER A 66 -1.35 -9.96 9.31
C SER A 66 -1.45 -8.99 8.12
N LEU A 67 -0.45 -8.11 7.95
CA LEU A 67 -0.39 -7.19 6.82
C LEU A 67 -0.33 -7.93 5.48
N ILE A 68 0.50 -8.98 5.38
CA ILE A 68 0.62 -9.80 4.17
C ILE A 68 -0.73 -10.44 3.84
N ALA A 69 -1.41 -11.02 4.82
CA ALA A 69 -2.73 -11.62 4.62
C ALA A 69 -3.76 -10.59 4.13
N SER A 70 -3.81 -9.40 4.74
CA SER A 70 -4.72 -8.34 4.30
C SER A 70 -4.43 -7.83 2.89
N LEU A 71 -3.15 -7.77 2.48
CA LEU A 71 -2.78 -7.39 1.11
C LEU A 71 -3.18 -8.47 0.10
N ASP A 72 -3.07 -9.75 0.48
CA ASP A 72 -3.51 -10.88 -0.34
C ASP A 72 -5.03 -10.83 -0.55
N ASP A 73 -5.81 -10.56 0.51
CA ASP A 73 -7.27 -10.39 0.41
C ASP A 73 -7.65 -9.25 -0.57
N VAL A 74 -6.92 -8.13 -0.54
CA VAL A 74 -7.14 -6.99 -1.45
C VAL A 74 -6.81 -7.36 -2.90
N LEU A 75 -5.74 -8.14 -3.14
CA LEU A 75 -5.40 -8.60 -4.48
C LEU A 75 -6.51 -9.46 -5.08
N HIS A 76 -7.00 -10.44 -4.31
CA HIS A 76 -8.09 -11.32 -4.76
C HIS A 76 -9.41 -10.56 -5.01
N ALA A 77 -9.71 -9.54 -4.18
CA ALA A 77 -10.90 -8.72 -4.37
C ALA A 77 -10.88 -7.88 -5.67
N VAL A 78 -9.69 -7.56 -6.20
CA VAL A 78 -9.55 -6.83 -7.48
C VAL A 78 -9.70 -7.75 -8.69
N ASP A 79 -9.33 -9.03 -8.56
CA ASP A 79 -9.44 -10.00 -9.65
C ASP A 79 -10.89 -10.52 -9.86
N ASP A 80 -11.74 -10.52 -8.83
CA ASP A 80 -13.15 -10.94 -8.93
C ASP A 80 -14.08 -9.91 -9.61
N ASP A 81 -13.60 -8.70 -9.90
CA ASP A 81 -14.36 -7.62 -10.56
C ASP A 81 -14.14 -7.58 -12.10
N GLU A 82 -13.70 -8.69 -12.73
CA GLU A 82 -13.74 -8.84 -14.19
C GLU A 82 -15.18 -9.18 -14.63
N PRO A 83 -15.95 -8.25 -15.26
CA PRO A 83 -17.30 -8.54 -15.68
C PRO A 83 -17.27 -9.56 -16.82
N SER A 84 -17.72 -10.77 -16.52
CA SER A 84 -18.06 -11.83 -17.48
C SER A 84 -19.02 -11.30 -18.54
N SER A 85 -18.46 -10.70 -19.60
CA SER A 85 -19.17 -10.29 -20.79
C SER A 85 -19.41 -11.53 -21.64
N ALA A 86 -20.46 -12.26 -21.28
CA ALA A 86 -21.02 -13.31 -22.11
C ALA A 86 -22.51 -12.97 -22.35
N GLU A 87 -22.74 -11.93 -23.15
CA GLU A 87 -23.92 -11.89 -24.01
C GLU A 87 -23.56 -12.69 -25.28
N GLU A 88 -24.07 -13.91 -25.42
CA GLU A 88 -24.14 -14.58 -26.71
C GLU A 88 -25.52 -15.26 -26.87
N ASP A 89 -26.23 -14.74 -27.88
CA ASP A 89 -27.43 -15.20 -28.62
C ASP A 89 -28.82 -15.34 -27.95
#